data_AF-A0A1J5PYR2-F1
#
_entry.id   AF-A0A1J5PYR2-F1
#
_cell.length_a   1.000
_cell.length_b   1.000
_cell.length_c   1.000
_cell.angle_alpha   90.00
_cell.angle_beta   90.00
_cell.angle_gamma   90.00
#
_symmetry.space_group_name_H-M   'P 1'
#
loop_
_entity.id
_entity.type
_entity.pdbx_description
1 polymer ?
#
loop_
_entity_poly.entity_id
_entity_poly.type
_entity_poly.pdbx_seq_one_letter_code
_entity_poly.pdbx_strand_id
1 'polypeptide(L)'
;MVMRWGMSDKVGNIDYSEAHEGYSGSTGGFSVSASTTETIEQEVRDLIEEGYQTARKVLLENNEQFERLAKGLLEYETLTGDEITRVIKGEKIGDDADDTPASGSAPSVTALPKTKPRAPKSDGGMEPEPLT
;
A
#
# COMPACT_ATOMS: atom_id res chain seq x y z
N MET A 1 -1.52 13.51 -8.77
CA MET A 1 -0.63 14.55 -8.19
C MET A 1 -0.70 15.85 -8.98
N VAL A 2 -0.15 15.91 -10.20
CA VAL A 2 -0.06 17.15 -10.98
C VAL A 2 -1.44 17.70 -11.40
N MET A 3 -2.27 16.89 -12.08
CA MET A 3 -3.53 17.39 -12.69
C MET A 3 -4.74 17.49 -11.74
N ARG A 4 -4.78 16.68 -10.68
CA ARG A 4 -5.98 16.53 -9.81
C ARG A 4 -5.78 17.06 -8.40
N TRP A 5 -4.54 17.11 -7.92
CA TRP A 5 -4.23 17.51 -6.55
C TRP A 5 -3.43 18.81 -6.48
N GLY A 6 -3.16 19.46 -7.63
CA GLY A 6 -2.46 20.74 -7.68
C GLY A 6 -1.06 20.70 -7.08
N MET A 7 -0.39 19.55 -7.13
CA MET A 7 0.95 19.33 -6.57
C MET A 7 2.05 19.73 -7.56
N SER A 8 1.86 20.85 -8.25
CA SER A 8 2.85 21.45 -9.16
C SER A 8 2.72 22.97 -9.11
N ASP A 9 3.84 23.66 -8.84
CA ASP A 9 3.87 25.12 -8.75
C ASP A 9 3.65 25.80 -10.12
N LYS A 10 4.01 25.11 -11.22
CA LYS A 10 3.87 25.64 -12.59
C LYS A 10 2.46 25.49 -13.13
N VAL A 11 1.77 24.40 -12.78
CA VAL A 11 0.39 24.12 -13.19
C VAL A 11 -0.62 24.80 -12.25
N GLY A 12 -0.24 24.97 -10.97
CA GLY A 12 -1.06 25.60 -9.94
C GLY A 12 -2.12 24.67 -9.33
N ASN A 13 -2.91 25.22 -8.41
CA ASN A 13 -3.94 24.49 -7.66
C ASN A 13 -5.27 24.39 -8.43
N ILE A 14 -5.23 23.96 -9.68
CA ILE A 14 -6.41 23.81 -10.54
C ILE A 14 -6.70 22.30 -10.71
N ASP A 15 -7.95 21.92 -10.56
CA ASP A 15 -8.40 20.56 -10.87
C ASP A 15 -8.76 20.44 -12.35
N TYR A 16 -7.95 19.68 -13.09
CA TYR A 16 -8.18 19.36 -14.50
C TYR A 16 -8.97 18.05 -14.69
N SER A 17 -9.60 17.51 -13.65
CA SER A 17 -10.36 16.26 -13.70
C SER A 17 -11.54 16.32 -14.69
N GLU A 18 -12.27 17.43 -14.76
CA GLU A 18 -13.38 17.61 -15.70
C GLU A 18 -12.92 17.60 -17.17
N ALA A 19 -11.69 18.07 -17.44
CA ALA A 19 -11.08 18.00 -18.77
C ALA A 19 -10.73 16.57 -19.18
N HIS A 20 -10.30 15.75 -18.21
CA HIS A 20 -10.03 14.34 -18.40
C HIS A 20 -11.31 13.53 -18.64
N GLU A 21 -12.39 13.83 -17.89
CA GLU A 21 -13.69 13.16 -18.04
C GLU A 21 -14.43 13.55 -19.33
N GLY A 22 -14.24 14.79 -19.81
CA GLY A 22 -14.74 15.23 -21.12
C GLY A 22 -14.16 14.44 -22.30
N TYR A 23 -12.93 13.94 -22.17
CA TYR A 23 -12.30 13.08 -23.18
C TYR A 23 -12.94 11.67 -23.24
N SER A 24 -13.64 11.26 -22.17
CA SER A 24 -14.37 9.98 -22.09
C SER A 24 -15.86 10.07 -22.51
N GLY A 25 -16.31 11.25 -22.98
CA GLY A 25 -17.62 11.43 -23.62
C GLY A 25 -18.82 11.65 -22.71
N SER A 26 -18.64 11.91 -21.41
CA SER A 26 -19.76 12.06 -20.46
C SER A 26 -20.14 13.51 -20.11
N THR A 27 -19.30 14.51 -20.41
CA THR A 27 -19.61 15.92 -20.14
C THR A 27 -19.01 16.80 -21.24
N GLY A 28 -19.61 17.96 -21.52
CA GLY A 28 -19.07 18.95 -22.47
C GLY A 28 -17.72 19.45 -21.99
N GLY A 29 -16.66 18.79 -22.45
CA GLY A 29 -15.33 18.85 -21.86
C GLY A 29 -14.71 20.24 -21.84
N PHE A 30 -14.22 20.62 -20.67
CA PHE A 30 -13.24 21.69 -20.54
C PHE A 30 -11.98 21.25 -21.27
N SER A 31 -11.64 21.84 -22.42
CA SER A 31 -10.41 21.50 -23.13
C SER A 31 -9.24 22.27 -22.54
N VAL A 32 -8.17 21.56 -22.18
CA VAL A 32 -6.92 22.18 -21.74
C VAL A 32 -6.22 22.77 -22.97
N SER A 33 -5.68 23.99 -22.84
CA SER A 33 -4.91 24.61 -23.93
C SER A 33 -3.64 23.80 -24.23
N ALA A 34 -3.17 23.80 -25.48
CA ALA A 34 -1.96 23.06 -25.85
C ALA A 34 -0.74 23.44 -24.99
N SER A 35 -0.60 24.73 -24.66
CA SER A 35 0.47 25.24 -23.79
C SER A 35 0.37 24.70 -22.36
N THR A 36 -0.86 24.59 -21.83
CA THR A 36 -1.08 24.02 -20.50
C THR A 36 -0.83 22.51 -20.48
N THR A 37 -1.23 21.79 -21.53
CA THR A 37 -0.94 20.35 -21.67
C THR A 37 0.56 20.09 -21.72
N GLU A 38 1.32 20.86 -22.51
CA GLU A 38 2.78 20.74 -22.56
C GLU A 38 3.43 20.97 -21.19
N THR A 39 2.94 21.97 -20.44
CA THR A 39 3.42 22.25 -19.08
C THR A 39 3.13 21.07 -18.14
N ILE A 40 1.92 20.51 -18.21
CA ILE A 40 1.54 19.34 -17.40
C ILE A 40 2.42 18.13 -17.73
N GLU A 41 2.64 17.85 -19.01
CA GLU A 41 3.49 16.73 -19.44
C GLU A 41 4.92 16.88 -18.95
N GLN A 42 5.47 18.10 -19.01
CA GLN A 42 6.80 18.37 -18.51
C GLN A 42 6.90 18.15 -16.99
N GLU A 43 5.94 18.63 -16.22
CA GLU A 43 5.91 18.43 -14.76
C GLU A 43 5.77 16.96 -14.38
N VAL A 44 4.98 16.18 -15.14
CA VAL A 44 4.87 14.73 -14.92
C VAL A 44 6.20 14.04 -15.21
N ARG A 45 6.90 14.43 -16.29
CA ARG A 45 8.22 13.89 -16.60
C ARG A 45 9.23 14.21 -15.50
N ASP A 46 9.27 15.46 -15.05
CA ASP A 46 10.20 15.92 -14.02
C ASP A 46 9.95 15.18 -12.69
N LEU A 47 8.68 14.97 -12.31
CA LEU A 47 8.31 14.21 -11.11
C LEU A 47 8.81 12.75 -11.17
N ILE A 48 8.67 12.09 -12.32
CA ILE A 48 9.11 10.71 -12.51
C ILE A 48 10.64 10.63 -12.47
N GLU A 49 11.31 11.56 -13.15
CA GLU A 49 12.77 11.61 -13.19
C GLU A 49 13.36 11.87 -11.80
N GLU A 50 12.80 12.81 -11.02
CA GLU A 50 13.21 13.06 -9.65
C GLU A 50 13.05 11.82 -8.76
N GLY A 51 11.90 11.14 -8.87
CA GLY A 51 11.65 9.89 -8.15
C GLY A 51 12.65 8.79 -8.51
N TYR A 52 12.95 8.65 -9.81
CA TYR A 52 13.94 7.70 -10.30
C TYR A 52 15.35 8.02 -9.78
N GLN A 53 15.79 9.27 -9.92
CA GLN A 53 17.12 9.69 -9.44
C GLN A 53 17.25 9.54 -7.93
N THR A 54 16.21 9.86 -7.18
CA THR A 54 16.18 9.68 -5.72
C THR A 54 16.30 8.20 -5.35
N ALA A 55 15.49 7.34 -5.96
CA ALA A 55 15.55 5.89 -5.71
C ALA A 55 16.94 5.33 -6.08
N ARG A 56 17.47 5.70 -7.25
CA ARG A 56 18.79 5.29 -7.72
C ARG A 56 19.89 5.76 -6.77
N LYS A 57 19.82 7.01 -6.29
CA LYS A 57 20.76 7.56 -5.32
C LYS A 57 20.74 6.76 -4.01
N VAL A 58 19.55 6.51 -3.45
CA VAL A 58 19.41 5.72 -2.21
C VAL A 58 19.98 4.31 -2.37
N LEU A 59 19.73 3.65 -3.50
CA LEU A 59 20.27 2.31 -3.77
C LEU A 59 21.80 2.31 -3.93
N LEU A 60 22.38 3.33 -4.55
CA LEU A 60 23.82 3.46 -4.72
C LEU A 60 24.53 3.83 -3.41
N GLU A 61 23.95 4.72 -2.61
CA GLU A 61 24.49 5.09 -1.29
C GLU A 61 24.46 3.91 -0.32
N ASN A 62 23.44 3.05 -0.43
CA ASN A 62 23.26 1.87 0.42
C ASN A 62 23.63 0.56 -0.32
N ASN A 63 24.63 0.61 -1.20
CA ASN A 63 24.99 -0.53 -2.06
C ASN A 63 25.32 -1.80 -1.26
N GLU A 64 26.04 -1.66 -0.14
CA GLU A 64 26.35 -2.81 0.72
C GLU A 64 25.09 -3.46 1.30
N GLN A 65 24.13 -2.67 1.79
CA GLN A 65 22.88 -3.19 2.34
C GLN A 65 22.01 -3.81 1.24
N PHE A 66 22.00 -3.20 0.05
CA PHE A 66 21.30 -3.72 -1.13
C PHE A 66 21.85 -5.09 -1.54
N GLU A 67 23.17 -5.25 -1.61
CA GLU A 67 23.83 -6.53 -1.92
C GLU A 67 23.55 -7.60 -0.86
N ARG A 68 23.50 -7.23 0.44
CA ARG A 68 23.12 -8.15 1.51
C ARG A 68 21.68 -8.62 1.35
N LEU A 69 20.76 -7.71 1.04
CA LEU A 69 19.36 -8.03 0.82
C LEU A 69 19.17 -8.97 -0.39
N ALA A 70 19.87 -8.70 -1.49
CA ALA A 70 19.85 -9.53 -2.69
C ALA A 70 20.36 -10.95 -2.40
N LYS A 71 21.45 -11.09 -1.64
CA LYS A 71 21.97 -12.39 -1.20
C LYS A 71 21.00 -13.12 -0.27
N GLY A 72 20.38 -12.41 0.67
CA GLY A 72 19.36 -12.97 1.55
C GLY A 72 18.16 -13.51 0.78
N LEU A 73 17.67 -12.78 -0.22
CA LEU A 73 16.58 -13.25 -1.08
C LEU A 73 16.99 -14.45 -1.95
N LEU A 74 18.26 -14.54 -2.35
CA LEU A 74 18.79 -15.68 -3.10
C LEU A 74 18.84 -16.96 -2.23
N GLU A 75 19.09 -16.81 -0.94
CA GLU A 75 19.19 -17.93 0.02
C GLU A 75 17.83 -18.39 0.54
N TYR A 76 16.93 -17.45 0.88
CA TYR A 76 15.67 -17.74 1.58
C TYR A 76 14.40 -17.58 0.72
N GLU A 77 14.51 -17.13 -0.55
CA GLU A 77 13.43 -16.85 -1.52
C GLU A 77 12.45 -15.73 -1.13
N THR A 78 12.07 -15.66 0.15
CA THR A 78 11.17 -14.67 0.74
C THR A 78 11.72 -14.19 2.08
N LEU A 79 11.51 -12.91 2.39
CA LEU A 79 11.91 -12.31 3.66
C LEU A 79 10.74 -11.50 4.23
N THR A 80 10.51 -11.64 5.52
CA THR A 80 9.59 -10.80 6.31
C THR A 80 10.22 -9.44 6.64
N GLY A 81 9.42 -8.45 7.06
CA GLY A 81 9.93 -7.10 7.37
C GLY A 81 11.00 -7.09 8.47
N ASP A 82 10.87 -7.96 9.47
CA ASP A 82 11.84 -8.09 10.56
C ASP A 82 13.16 -8.72 10.05
N GLU A 83 13.07 -9.71 9.17
CA GLU A 83 14.24 -10.32 8.51
C GLU A 83 14.97 -9.33 7.60
N ILE A 84 14.25 -8.54 6.81
CA ILE A 84 14.84 -7.46 5.99
C ILE A 84 15.65 -6.51 6.87
N THR A 85 15.09 -6.11 8.02
CA THR A 85 15.77 -5.21 8.96
C THR A 85 17.06 -5.83 9.51
N ARG A 86 17.03 -7.13 9.86
CA ARG A 86 18.21 -7.88 10.32
C ARG A 86 19.29 -7.98 9.24
N VAL A 87 18.91 -8.33 8.01
CA VAL A 87 19.83 -8.46 6.86
C VAL A 87 20.50 -7.13 6.53
N ILE A 88 19.74 -6.03 6.54
CA ILE A 88 20.27 -4.68 6.31
C ILE A 88 21.32 -4.33 7.39
N LYS A 89 21.09 -4.71 8.65
CA LYS A 89 22.06 -4.54 9.75
C LYS A 89 23.28 -5.46 9.65
N GLY A 90 23.24 -6.49 8.79
CA GLY A 90 24.29 -7.51 8.66
C GLY A 90 24.20 -8.63 9.69
N GLU A 91 23.05 -8.78 10.33
CA GLU A 91 22.75 -9.90 11.22
C GLU A 91 22.37 -11.13 10.38
N LYS A 92 22.70 -12.33 10.86
CA LYS A 92 22.30 -13.57 10.19
C LYS A 92 20.81 -13.80 10.38
N ILE A 93 20.14 -14.26 9.32
CA ILE A 93 18.84 -14.90 9.43
C ILE A 93 19.12 -16.30 9.99
N GLY A 94 19.06 -16.44 11.31
CA GLY A 94 19.16 -17.73 11.98
C GLY A 94 17.78 -18.37 12.11
N ASP A 95 17.75 -19.71 12.03
CA ASP A 95 16.59 -20.61 12.12
C ASP A 95 15.82 -20.56 13.47
N ASP A 96 15.55 -19.38 14.01
CA ASP A 96 14.63 -19.21 15.13
C ASP A 96 13.18 -19.21 14.61
N ALA A 97 12.82 -20.31 13.97
CA ALA A 97 11.46 -20.79 13.94
C ALA A 97 11.19 -21.54 15.26
N ASP A 98 11.33 -20.87 16.41
CA ASP A 98 10.64 -21.34 17.62
C ASP A 98 10.36 -20.19 18.60
N ASP A 99 9.05 -19.90 18.70
CA ASP A 99 8.34 -19.38 19.85
C ASP A 99 8.88 -18.13 20.58
N THR A 100 8.55 -16.95 20.07
CA THR A 100 8.30 -15.81 20.98
C THR A 100 7.06 -15.05 20.51
N PRO A 101 5.98 -14.96 21.31
CA PRO A 101 4.78 -14.25 20.89
C PRO A 101 5.11 -12.75 20.76
N ALA A 102 4.73 -12.22 19.61
CA ALA A 102 4.90 -10.84 19.21
C ALA A 102 4.46 -9.84 20.29
N SER A 103 5.38 -8.96 20.70
CA SER A 103 5.03 -7.73 21.41
C SER A 103 4.92 -6.58 20.42
N GLY A 104 3.74 -6.51 19.79
CA GLY A 104 3.01 -5.29 19.38
C GLY A 104 3.74 -4.14 18.68
N SER A 105 3.41 -3.92 17.40
CA SER A 105 2.65 -2.72 16.97
C SER A 105 2.51 -2.63 15.44
N ALA A 106 1.40 -3.12 14.88
CA ALA A 106 0.62 -2.53 13.77
C ALA A 106 -0.59 -3.45 13.46
N PRO A 107 -1.83 -2.94 13.33
CA PRO A 107 -2.98 -3.79 13.03
C PRO A 107 -3.05 -4.07 11.53
N SER A 108 -2.76 -5.31 11.13
CA SER A 108 -3.11 -5.85 9.82
C SER A 108 -4.64 -6.00 9.75
N VAL A 109 -5.28 -5.25 8.87
CA VAL A 109 -6.72 -5.27 8.63
C VAL A 109 -7.10 -6.56 7.89
N THR A 110 -7.41 -7.62 8.64
CA THR A 110 -8.16 -8.77 8.09
C THR A 110 -9.11 -9.32 9.14
N ALA A 111 -10.17 -8.58 9.44
CA ALA A 111 -11.26 -9.05 10.28
C ALA A 111 -12.16 -10.03 9.50
N LEU A 112 -11.79 -11.31 9.45
CA LEU A 112 -12.77 -12.37 9.23
C LEU A 112 -13.41 -12.74 10.59
N PRO A 113 -14.72 -12.51 10.79
CA PRO A 113 -15.38 -12.91 12.04
C PRO A 113 -15.53 -14.44 12.07
N LYS A 114 -14.81 -15.11 12.98
CA LYS A 114 -15.01 -16.54 13.27
C LYS A 114 -16.27 -16.71 14.12
N THR A 115 -17.34 -17.25 13.55
CA THR A 115 -18.55 -17.64 14.29
C THR A 115 -18.29 -18.95 15.05
N LYS A 116 -18.49 -18.95 16.38
CA LYS A 116 -18.44 -20.16 17.21
C LYS A 116 -19.62 -21.08 16.85
N PRO A 117 -19.42 -22.41 16.71
CA PRO A 117 -20.53 -23.33 16.53
C PRO A 117 -21.32 -23.46 17.84
N ARG A 118 -22.66 -23.31 17.75
CA ARG A 118 -23.61 -23.45 18.85
C ARG A 118 -23.79 -24.95 19.18
N ALA A 119 -23.62 -25.33 20.44
CA ALA A 119 -23.93 -26.68 20.92
C ALA A 119 -25.44 -26.97 20.82
N PRO A 120 -25.85 -28.23 20.53
CA PRO A 120 -27.26 -28.58 20.41
C PRO A 120 -27.94 -28.56 21.78
N LYS A 121 -29.10 -27.90 21.88
CA LYS A 121 -29.96 -28.00 23.07
C LYS A 121 -30.75 -29.30 22.99
N SER A 122 -30.72 -30.05 24.09
CA SER A 122 -31.50 -31.25 24.35
C SER A 122 -33.01 -30.97 24.38
N ASP A 123 -33.74 -31.93 23.85
CA ASP A 123 -35.20 -32.06 23.83
C ASP A 123 -35.77 -32.30 25.25
N GLY A 124 -36.97 -31.78 25.52
CA GLY A 124 -37.75 -32.15 26.71
C GLY A 124 -38.59 -31.03 27.36
N GLY A 125 -39.90 -31.02 27.07
CA GLY A 125 -40.93 -30.88 28.12
C GLY A 125 -41.85 -29.66 28.15
N MET A 126 -43.06 -29.85 27.61
CA MET A 126 -44.40 -29.41 28.07
C MET A 126 -44.80 -27.92 28.18
N GLU A 127 -45.70 -27.56 27.24
CA GLU A 127 -46.98 -26.81 27.29
C GLU A 127 -47.13 -25.41 27.92
N PRO A 128 -47.93 -24.50 27.29
CA PRO A 128 -48.23 -23.16 27.80
C PRO A 128 -49.50 -23.12 28.67
N GLU A 129 -49.45 -22.48 29.83
CA GLU A 129 -50.65 -22.08 30.58
C GLU A 129 -51.12 -20.68 30.13
N PRO A 130 -52.43 -20.47 29.84
CA PRO A 130 -52.99 -19.15 29.64
C PRO A 130 -53.53 -18.59 30.95
N LEU A 131 -53.27 -17.32 31.26
CA LEU A 131 -54.03 -16.60 32.27
C LEU A 131 -54.54 -15.25 31.74
N THR A 132 -55.88 -15.21 31.62
CA THR A 132 -56.85 -14.12 31.82
C THR A 132 -56.45 -12.68 31.52
#